data_AF-A0A2N2WUL6-F1
#
_entry.id   AF-A0A2N2WUL6-F1
#
_cell.length_a   1.000
_cell.length_b   1.000
_cell.length_c   1.000
_cell.angle_alpha   90.00
_cell.angle_beta   90.00
_cell.angle_gamma   90.00
#
_symmetry.space_group_name_H-M   'P 1'
#
loop_
_entity.id
_entity.type
_entity.pdbx_description
1 polymer ?
#
loop_
_entity_poly.entity_id
_entity_poly.type
_entity_poly.pdbx_seq_one_letter_code
_entity_poly.pdbx_strand_id
1 'polypeptide(L)'
;MDLLEDKEIKVIEVEAPDEFDGFSGWADGKIPIIVINKNYNVERKRLTALHELGHLILNLSDTISDKEKERLCFQFAGAMLIAEPTFKSEIGDVRSHFSIPELVAVKETYGISIQAIMARAKDLGVINESQFISFRKWISRNRTEEGLGSYKGMEQAFRFKQLIYRAAAEEVISLSKAANLSNLKLAEFRKEFVAL
;
A
#
# COMPACT_ATOMS: atom_id res chain seq x y z
N MET A 1 -5.01 -3.65 -1.39
CA MET A 1 -4.95 -4.70 -0.36
C MET A 1 -5.61 -5.95 -0.88
N ASP A 2 -6.85 -5.87 -1.36
CA ASP A 2 -7.56 -7.02 -1.96
C ASP A 2 -6.74 -7.74 -3.04
N LEU A 3 -6.07 -7.01 -3.93
CA LEU A 3 -5.17 -7.61 -4.94
C LEU A 3 -4.12 -8.54 -4.34
N LEU A 4 -3.51 -8.16 -3.20
CA LEU A 4 -2.48 -8.96 -2.53
C LEU A 4 -3.11 -10.18 -1.87
N GLU A 5 -4.24 -9.98 -1.17
CA GLU A 5 -4.96 -11.07 -0.52
C GLU A 5 -5.49 -12.11 -1.52
N ASP A 6 -5.91 -11.67 -2.72
CA ASP A 6 -6.31 -12.53 -3.83
C ASP A 6 -5.16 -13.37 -4.39
N LYS A 7 -3.92 -12.91 -4.22
CA LYS A 7 -2.70 -13.67 -4.49
C LYS A 7 -2.21 -14.44 -3.27
N GLU A 8 -3.08 -14.66 -2.30
CA GLU A 8 -2.85 -15.42 -1.06
C GLU A 8 -1.83 -14.82 -0.10
N ILE A 9 -1.38 -13.58 -0.34
CA ILE A 9 -0.52 -12.82 0.56
C ILE A 9 -1.37 -12.25 1.69
N LYS A 10 -1.00 -12.53 2.95
CA LYS A 10 -1.75 -12.01 4.10
C LYS A 10 -1.33 -10.58 4.37
N VAL A 11 -2.29 -9.65 4.31
CA VAL A 11 -2.05 -8.25 4.67
C VAL A 11 -2.71 -7.98 6.01
N ILE A 12 -1.91 -7.54 6.99
CA ILE A 12 -2.35 -7.29 8.36
C ILE A 12 -2.13 -5.82 8.68
N GLU A 13 -3.20 -5.13 9.04
CA GLU A 13 -3.12 -3.76 9.54
C GLU A 13 -3.02 -3.77 11.07
N VAL A 14 -1.99 -3.10 11.60
CA VAL A 14 -1.78 -2.98 13.05
C VAL A 14 -1.74 -1.51 13.47
N GLU A 15 -2.27 -1.22 14.65
CA GLU A 15 -2.04 0.07 15.28
C GLU A 15 -0.61 0.12 15.81
N ALA A 16 0.17 1.07 15.33
CA ALA A 16 1.59 1.18 15.65
C ALA A 16 2.05 2.64 15.65
N PRO A 17 3.16 2.97 16.34
CA PRO A 17 3.78 4.29 16.28
C PRO A 17 4.16 4.71 14.85
N ASP A 18 4.29 6.02 14.62
CA ASP A 18 4.57 6.58 13.29
C ASP A 18 5.94 6.17 12.73
N GLU A 19 6.87 5.71 13.57
CA GLU A 19 8.18 5.18 13.19
C GLU A 19 8.09 3.80 12.54
N PHE A 20 7.00 3.07 12.75
CA PHE A 20 6.76 1.78 12.12
C PHE A 20 5.92 1.98 10.85
N ASP A 21 6.56 1.79 9.69
CA ASP A 21 5.87 1.84 8.41
C ASP A 21 5.18 0.51 8.07
N GLY A 22 5.96 -0.56 8.09
CA GLY A 22 5.54 -1.91 7.76
C GLY A 22 6.70 -2.90 7.88
N PHE A 23 6.40 -4.19 7.70
CA PHE A 23 7.39 -5.22 7.45
C PHE A 23 6.77 -6.38 6.68
N SER A 24 7.61 -7.22 6.11
CA SER A 24 7.22 -8.44 5.42
C SER A 24 8.00 -9.66 5.90
N GLY A 25 7.42 -10.84 5.71
CA GLY A 25 8.09 -12.10 6.03
C GLY A 25 7.29 -13.32 5.61
N TRP A 26 7.78 -14.49 6.01
CA TRP A 26 7.18 -15.79 5.70
C TRP A 26 6.80 -16.50 7.00
N ALA A 27 5.51 -16.68 7.25
CA ALA A 27 5.05 -17.56 8.32
C ALA A 27 5.26 -19.03 7.92
N ASP A 28 5.85 -19.80 8.84
CA ASP A 28 6.25 -21.20 8.66
C ASP A 28 7.06 -21.45 7.38
N GLY A 29 7.75 -20.41 6.88
CA GLY A 29 8.51 -20.45 5.63
C GLY A 29 7.65 -20.64 4.37
N LYS A 30 6.33 -20.50 4.45
CA LYS A 30 5.39 -20.84 3.37
C LYS A 30 4.37 -19.76 3.04
N ILE A 31 3.90 -19.04 4.06
CA ILE A 31 2.80 -18.07 3.88
C ILE A 31 3.40 -16.66 3.89
N PRO A 32 3.35 -15.92 2.77
CA PRO A 32 3.83 -14.55 2.74
C PRO A 32 2.90 -13.65 3.54
N ILE A 33 3.49 -12.84 4.43
CA ILE A 33 2.80 -11.89 5.29
C ILE A 33 3.39 -10.51 5.07
N ILE A 34 2.51 -9.53 4.99
CA ILE A 34 2.82 -8.10 4.98
C ILE A 34 2.05 -7.47 6.14
N VAL A 35 2.76 -6.75 7.01
CA VAL A 35 2.19 -5.98 8.11
C VAL A 35 2.40 -4.51 7.83
N ILE A 36 1.36 -3.69 7.98
CA ILE A 36 1.42 -2.25 7.74
C ILE A 36 0.75 -1.47 8.86
N ASN A 37 1.18 -0.22 9.03
CA ASN A 37 0.58 0.68 10.00
C ASN A 37 -0.84 1.12 9.57
N LYS A 38 -1.81 0.85 10.43
CA LYS A 38 -3.22 1.19 10.25
C LYS A 38 -3.49 2.70 10.25
N ASN A 39 -2.62 3.49 10.88
CA ASN A 39 -2.84 4.92 11.09
C ASN A 39 -2.55 5.79 9.86
N TYR A 40 -1.95 5.21 8.82
CA TYR A 40 -1.60 5.94 7.62
C TYR A 40 -2.77 6.14 6.65
N ASN A 41 -2.67 7.19 5.83
CA ASN A 41 -3.58 7.40 4.71
C ASN A 41 -3.47 6.26 3.68
N VAL A 42 -4.49 6.17 2.83
CA VAL A 42 -4.64 5.06 1.87
C VAL A 42 -3.47 4.99 0.91
N GLU A 43 -2.97 6.13 0.44
CA GLU A 43 -1.87 6.19 -0.52
C GLU A 43 -0.56 5.69 0.08
N ARG A 44 -0.26 6.06 1.34
CA ARG A 44 0.92 5.56 2.05
C ARG A 44 0.77 4.07 2.32
N LYS A 45 -0.40 3.59 2.76
CA LYS A 45 -0.65 2.15 2.95
C LYS A 45 -0.41 1.35 1.68
N ARG A 46 -0.92 1.82 0.54
CA ARG A 46 -0.74 1.15 -0.77
C ARG A 46 0.73 1.07 -1.16
N LEU A 47 1.47 2.19 -1.03
CA LEU A 47 2.90 2.22 -1.34
C LEU A 47 3.69 1.30 -0.41
N THR A 48 3.45 1.37 0.91
CA THR A 48 4.12 0.53 1.90
C THR A 48 3.84 -0.94 1.64
N ALA A 49 2.59 -1.34 1.41
CA ALA A 49 2.26 -2.73 1.12
C ALA A 49 2.97 -3.27 -0.14
N LEU A 50 3.09 -2.45 -1.19
CA LEU A 50 3.82 -2.84 -2.40
C LEU A 50 5.35 -2.80 -2.24
N HIS A 51 5.85 -1.92 -1.38
CA HIS A 51 7.26 -1.90 -0.98
C HIS A 51 7.64 -3.19 -0.25
N GLU A 52 6.82 -3.58 0.73
CA GLU A 52 6.97 -4.84 1.45
C GLU A 52 6.80 -6.07 0.54
N LEU A 53 5.89 -6.00 -0.43
CA LEU A 53 5.84 -7.02 -1.48
C LEU A 53 7.16 -7.11 -2.25
N GLY A 54 7.78 -5.97 -2.58
CA GLY A 54 9.07 -5.91 -3.23
C GLY A 54 10.14 -6.68 -2.46
N HIS A 55 10.20 -6.51 -1.14
CA HIS A 55 11.11 -7.28 -0.27
C HIS A 55 10.87 -8.80 -0.34
N LEU A 56 9.63 -9.23 -0.52
CA LEU A 56 9.30 -10.66 -0.62
C LEU A 56 9.63 -11.29 -1.97
N ILE A 57 9.46 -10.54 -3.07
CA ILE A 57 9.46 -11.14 -4.42
C ILE A 57 10.65 -10.74 -5.29
N LEU A 58 11.32 -9.61 -4.99
CA LEU A 58 12.49 -9.19 -5.75
C LEU A 58 13.68 -10.04 -5.33
N ASN A 59 14.16 -10.86 -6.25
CA ASN A 59 15.38 -11.66 -6.05
C ASN A 59 16.62 -10.76 -6.20
N LEU A 60 16.86 -9.89 -5.23
CA LEU A 60 17.97 -8.95 -5.21
C LEU A 60 19.24 -9.62 -4.69
N SER A 61 20.37 -9.41 -5.40
CA SER A 61 21.67 -9.96 -4.99
C SER A 61 22.09 -9.46 -3.61
N ASP A 62 22.68 -10.34 -2.81
CA ASP A 62 23.30 -10.00 -1.52
C ASP A 62 24.51 -9.07 -1.64
N THR A 63 25.06 -8.93 -2.86
CA THR A 63 26.13 -7.98 -3.14
C THR A 63 25.64 -6.52 -3.21
N ILE A 64 24.33 -6.30 -3.29
CA ILE A 64 23.73 -4.96 -3.32
C ILE A 64 23.54 -4.48 -1.88
N SER A 65 23.96 -3.25 -1.59
CA SER A 65 23.79 -2.65 -0.26
C SER A 65 22.31 -2.54 0.13
N ASP A 66 22.00 -2.65 1.42
CA ASP A 66 20.62 -2.48 1.92
C ASP A 66 19.96 -1.20 1.43
N LYS A 67 20.69 -0.08 1.42
CA LYS A 67 20.18 1.20 0.89
C LYS A 67 19.68 1.11 -0.56
N GLU A 68 20.37 0.33 -1.37
CA GLU A 68 20.02 0.15 -2.78
C GLU A 68 18.88 -0.87 -2.94
N LYS A 69 18.81 -1.90 -2.08
CA LYS A 69 17.66 -2.81 -2.00
C LYS A 69 16.39 -2.03 -1.67
N GLU A 70 16.43 -1.19 -0.63
CA GLU A 70 15.33 -0.28 -0.26
C GLU A 70 14.88 0.61 -1.43
N ARG A 71 15.85 1.21 -2.14
CA ARG A 71 15.57 2.04 -3.32
C ARG A 71 14.84 1.25 -4.40
N LEU A 72 15.28 0.02 -4.70
CA LEU A 72 14.67 -0.84 -5.70
C LEU A 72 13.25 -1.29 -5.28
N CYS A 73 13.02 -1.59 -4.01
CA CYS A 73 11.68 -1.93 -3.49
C CYS A 73 10.71 -0.74 -3.61
N PHE A 74 11.14 0.49 -3.31
CA PHE A 74 10.31 1.68 -3.55
C PHE A 74 10.06 1.94 -5.05
N GLN A 75 11.08 1.74 -5.90
CA GLN A 75 10.93 1.89 -7.35
C GLN A 75 9.93 0.87 -7.90
N PHE A 76 9.99 -0.38 -7.43
CA PHE A 76 9.02 -1.43 -7.73
C PHE A 76 7.62 -1.03 -7.27
N ALA A 77 7.45 -0.56 -6.04
CA ALA A 77 6.16 -0.14 -5.50
C ALA A 77 5.53 0.99 -6.33
N GLY A 78 6.33 2.00 -6.70
CA GLY A 78 5.89 3.08 -7.57
C GLY A 78 5.48 2.59 -8.96
N ALA A 79 6.23 1.66 -9.56
CA ALA A 79 5.92 1.06 -10.85
C ALA A 79 4.65 0.19 -10.83
N MET A 80 4.37 -0.47 -9.70
CA MET A 80 3.15 -1.26 -9.50
C MET A 80 1.90 -0.38 -9.33
N LEU A 81 2.03 0.80 -8.69
CA LEU A 81 0.94 1.75 -8.57
C LEU A 81 0.61 2.43 -9.90
N ILE A 82 1.65 2.80 -10.66
CA ILE A 82 1.50 3.42 -11.96
C ILE A 82 2.65 2.99 -12.89
N ALA A 83 2.30 2.17 -13.89
CA ALA A 83 3.24 1.66 -14.87
C ALA A 83 3.84 2.82 -15.70
N GLU A 84 5.08 2.66 -16.18
CA GLU A 84 5.77 3.71 -16.94
C GLU A 84 4.96 4.27 -18.13
N PRO A 85 4.31 3.46 -18.99
CA PRO A 85 3.55 4.00 -20.12
C PRO A 85 2.38 4.88 -19.66
N THR A 86 1.67 4.45 -18.61
CA THR A 86 0.59 5.22 -17.99
C THR A 86 1.12 6.50 -17.36
N PHE A 87 2.22 6.42 -16.61
CA PHE A 87 2.84 7.58 -15.97
C PHE A 87 3.22 8.63 -17.01
N LYS A 88 3.89 8.23 -18.10
CA LYS A 88 4.28 9.14 -19.19
C LYS A 88 3.08 9.72 -19.93
N SER A 89 2.00 8.96 -20.11
CA SER A 89 0.75 9.47 -20.69
C SER A 89 0.10 10.56 -19.84
N GLU A 90 0.14 10.43 -18.52
CA GLU A 90 -0.48 11.38 -17.58
C GLU A 90 0.41 12.61 -17.32
N ILE A 91 1.73 12.41 -17.25
CA ILE A 91 2.70 13.41 -16.77
C ILE A 91 3.48 14.06 -17.91
N GLY A 92 3.76 13.30 -18.98
CA GLY A 92 4.69 13.64 -20.05
C GLY A 92 6.10 13.05 -19.86
N ASP A 93 6.92 13.15 -20.91
CA ASP A 93 8.26 12.54 -20.96
C ASP A 93 9.34 13.33 -20.21
N VAL A 94 9.33 14.66 -20.32
CA VAL A 94 10.29 15.57 -19.67
C VAL A 94 9.56 16.83 -19.22
N ARG A 95 9.76 17.26 -17.98
CA ARG A 95 9.05 18.39 -17.39
C ARG A 95 10.00 19.32 -16.63
N SER A 96 9.79 20.63 -16.81
CA SER A 96 10.49 21.66 -16.04
C SER A 96 9.75 22.04 -14.75
N HIS A 97 8.42 22.03 -14.79
CA HIS A 97 7.57 22.51 -13.70
C HIS A 97 6.33 21.62 -13.53
N PHE A 98 5.88 21.56 -12.28
CA PHE A 98 4.61 20.98 -11.88
C PHE A 98 3.77 21.99 -11.11
N SER A 99 2.47 21.98 -11.35
CA SER A 99 1.46 22.61 -10.51
C SER A 99 0.95 21.60 -9.46
N ILE A 100 0.71 22.06 -8.25
CA ILE A 100 0.14 21.19 -7.21
C ILE A 100 -1.22 20.58 -7.60
N PRO A 101 -2.16 21.32 -8.22
CA PRO A 101 -3.43 20.75 -8.65
C PRO A 101 -3.28 19.57 -9.63
N GLU A 102 -2.30 19.59 -10.54
CA GLU A 102 -2.09 18.45 -11.45
C GLU A 102 -1.58 17.21 -10.70
N LEU A 103 -0.68 17.39 -9.73
CA LEU A 103 -0.18 16.28 -8.90
C LEU A 103 -1.29 15.70 -8.02
N VAL A 104 -2.19 16.56 -7.52
CA VAL A 104 -3.38 16.14 -6.78
C VAL A 104 -4.31 15.31 -7.67
N ALA A 105 -4.58 15.74 -8.91
CA ALA A 105 -5.41 14.98 -9.84
C ALA A 105 -4.88 13.57 -10.09
N VAL A 106 -3.56 13.43 -10.27
CA VAL A 106 -2.90 12.12 -10.44
C VAL A 106 -2.98 11.29 -9.17
N LYS A 107 -2.74 11.89 -7.99
CA LYS A 107 -2.90 11.22 -6.68
C LYS A 107 -4.29 10.64 -6.50
N GLU A 108 -5.32 11.45 -6.77
CA GLU A 108 -6.72 11.05 -6.60
C GLU A 108 -7.18 10.02 -7.63
N THR A 109 -6.54 9.97 -8.80
CA THR A 109 -6.85 8.99 -9.85
C THR A 109 -6.22 7.62 -9.57
N TYR A 110 -4.94 7.59 -9.17
CA TYR A 110 -4.17 6.34 -9.08
C TYR A 110 -3.94 5.83 -7.66
N GLY A 111 -4.27 6.62 -6.63
CA GLY A 111 -4.05 6.24 -5.23
C GLY A 111 -2.57 6.19 -4.86
N ILE A 112 -1.79 7.15 -5.37
CA ILE A 112 -0.35 7.30 -5.15
C ILE A 112 -0.09 8.68 -4.53
N SER A 113 0.79 8.76 -3.53
CA SER A 113 1.09 10.03 -2.86
C SER A 113 1.86 10.99 -3.79
N ILE A 114 1.76 12.30 -3.56
CA ILE A 114 2.52 13.29 -4.35
C ILE A 114 4.03 13.05 -4.23
N GLN A 115 4.49 12.66 -3.03
CA GLN A 115 5.88 12.27 -2.83
C GLN A 115 6.29 11.07 -3.69
N ALA A 116 5.43 10.06 -3.82
CA ALA A 116 5.69 8.90 -4.66
C ALA A 116 5.59 9.22 -6.16
N ILE A 117 4.68 10.11 -6.57
CA ILE A 117 4.63 10.63 -7.95
C ILE A 117 5.96 11.29 -8.32
N MET A 118 6.47 12.18 -7.44
CA MET A 118 7.72 12.89 -7.69
C MET A 118 8.95 11.97 -7.65
N ALA A 119 8.95 10.94 -6.81
CA ALA A 119 9.98 9.90 -6.82
C ALA A 119 9.94 9.11 -8.13
N ARG A 120 8.76 8.72 -8.60
CA ARG A 120 8.57 8.00 -9.86
C ARG A 120 8.99 8.85 -11.07
N ALA A 121 8.66 10.15 -11.08
CA ALA A 121 9.09 11.09 -12.10
C ALA A 121 10.63 11.16 -12.19
N LYS A 122 11.30 11.17 -11.03
CA LYS A 122 12.76 11.15 -10.95
C LYS A 122 13.34 9.83 -11.47
N ASP A 123 12.78 8.70 -11.03
CA ASP A 123 13.24 7.36 -11.45
C ASP A 123 13.09 7.14 -12.96
N LEU A 124 12.10 7.78 -13.59
CA LEU A 124 11.85 7.72 -15.04
C LEU A 124 12.58 8.80 -15.85
N GLY A 125 13.34 9.68 -15.19
CA GLY A 125 14.07 10.77 -15.84
C GLY A 125 13.18 11.93 -16.35
N VAL A 126 11.90 11.97 -15.94
CA VAL A 126 10.98 13.07 -16.25
C VAL A 126 11.42 14.37 -15.59
N ILE A 127 12.03 14.26 -14.40
CA ILE A 127 12.69 15.34 -13.68
C ILE A 127 14.12 14.95 -13.31
N ASN A 128 14.96 15.96 -13.15
CA ASN A 128 16.32 15.78 -12.65
C ASN A 128 16.41 15.84 -11.11
N GLU A 129 17.58 15.52 -10.57
CA GLU A 129 17.86 15.55 -9.13
C GLU A 129 17.61 16.92 -8.50
N SER A 130 17.96 18.01 -9.17
CA SER A 130 17.80 19.37 -8.64
C SER A 130 16.33 19.74 -8.42
N GLN A 131 15.48 19.37 -9.38
CA GLN A 131 14.03 19.53 -9.27
C GLN A 131 13.47 18.67 -8.13
N PHE A 132 13.91 17.42 -8.02
CA PHE A 132 13.48 16.53 -6.94
C PHE A 132 13.89 17.04 -5.55
N ILE A 133 15.12 17.53 -5.39
CA ILE A 133 15.60 18.16 -4.15
C ILE A 133 14.75 19.40 -3.82
N SER A 134 14.42 20.22 -4.81
CA SER A 134 13.60 21.42 -4.61
C SER A 134 12.19 21.05 -4.13
N PHE A 135 11.58 20.03 -4.75
CA PHE A 135 10.32 19.46 -4.28
C PHE A 135 10.42 18.93 -2.84
N ARG A 136 11.47 18.17 -2.51
CA ARG A 136 11.68 17.62 -1.17
C ARG A 136 11.78 18.71 -0.10
N LYS A 137 12.42 19.85 -0.41
CA LYS A 137 12.48 21.03 0.46
C LYS A 137 11.11 21.69 0.65
N TRP A 138 10.29 21.74 -0.38
CA TRP A 138 8.95 22.30 -0.31
C TRP A 138 8.02 21.42 0.54
N ILE A 139 7.96 20.12 0.25
CA ILE A 139 7.05 19.18 0.94
C ILE A 139 7.50 18.84 2.36
N SER A 140 8.76 19.14 2.75
CA SER A 140 9.24 18.84 4.10
C SER A 140 8.44 19.54 5.20
N ARG A 141 7.71 20.61 4.87
CA ARG A 141 6.80 21.35 5.78
C ARG A 141 5.42 20.71 5.91
N ASN A 142 5.08 19.76 5.02
CA ASN A 142 3.79 19.06 4.97
C ASN A 142 4.01 17.61 4.49
N ARG A 143 4.73 16.81 5.28
CA ARG A 143 5.08 15.43 4.90
C ARG A 143 3.88 14.49 4.86
N THR A 144 2.80 14.85 5.57
CA THR A 144 1.52 14.12 5.62
C THR A 144 0.63 14.43 4.43
N GLU A 145 1.01 15.39 3.57
CA GLU A 145 0.22 15.85 2.41
C GLU A 145 -1.16 16.40 2.82
N GLU A 146 -1.27 16.99 4.00
CA GLU A 146 -2.51 17.61 4.49
C GLU A 146 -2.99 18.71 3.55
N GLY A 147 -4.27 18.66 3.18
CA GLY A 147 -4.87 19.61 2.24
C GLY A 147 -4.48 19.40 0.76
N LEU A 148 -3.74 18.34 0.42
CA LEU A 148 -3.33 18.02 -0.95
C LEU A 148 -4.16 16.89 -1.57
N GLY A 149 -5.49 16.97 -1.42
CA GLY A 149 -6.44 15.97 -1.93
C GLY A 149 -6.30 14.59 -1.30
N SER A 150 -7.19 13.68 -1.68
CA SER A 150 -7.14 12.30 -1.20
C SER A 150 -7.77 11.31 -2.16
N TYR A 151 -7.12 10.16 -2.30
CA TYR A 151 -7.69 9.02 -3.01
C TYR A 151 -8.92 8.50 -2.26
N LYS A 152 -10.05 8.40 -2.97
CA LYS A 152 -11.35 8.02 -2.38
C LYS A 152 -11.65 6.52 -2.47
N GLY A 153 -10.77 5.72 -3.04
CA GLY A 153 -10.95 4.27 -3.06
C GLY A 153 -10.78 3.67 -1.65
N MET A 154 -11.55 2.63 -1.36
CA MET A 154 -11.39 1.86 -0.13
C MET A 154 -10.27 0.84 -0.30
N GLU A 155 -9.37 0.78 0.67
CA GLU A 155 -8.29 -0.19 0.76
C GLU A 155 -8.31 -0.81 2.15
N GLN A 156 -8.97 -1.95 2.26
CA GLN A 156 -9.07 -2.70 3.51
C GLN A 156 -9.00 -4.20 3.16
N ALA A 157 -8.30 -4.97 3.99
CA ALA A 157 -8.25 -6.43 3.88
C ALA A 157 -9.62 -7.05 4.25
N PHE A 158 -10.45 -7.40 3.26
CA PHE A 158 -11.76 -8.03 3.50
C PHE A 158 -11.72 -9.56 3.40
N ARG A 159 -10.67 -10.15 2.86
CA ARG A 159 -10.65 -11.59 2.54
C ARG A 159 -10.76 -12.45 3.78
N PHE A 160 -10.05 -12.11 4.85
CA PHE A 160 -10.14 -12.88 6.09
C PHE A 160 -11.56 -12.88 6.67
N LYS A 161 -12.23 -11.73 6.69
CA LYS A 161 -13.63 -11.60 7.12
C LYS A 161 -14.56 -12.42 6.23
N GLN A 162 -14.37 -12.38 4.90
CA GLN A 162 -15.11 -13.19 3.95
C GLN A 162 -14.92 -14.70 4.20
N LEU A 163 -13.70 -15.15 4.45
CA LEU A 163 -13.39 -16.55 4.75
C LEU A 163 -14.03 -17.02 6.05
N ILE A 164 -14.07 -16.17 7.08
CA ILE A 164 -14.79 -16.46 8.34
C ILE A 164 -16.28 -16.67 8.07
N TYR A 165 -16.93 -15.78 7.31
CA TYR A 165 -18.34 -15.93 6.98
C TYR A 165 -18.62 -17.18 6.16
N ARG A 166 -17.79 -17.47 5.16
CA ARG A 166 -17.91 -18.70 4.35
C ARG A 166 -17.77 -19.94 5.21
N ALA A 167 -16.73 -20.01 6.06
CA ALA A 167 -16.51 -21.16 6.93
C ALA A 167 -17.63 -21.34 7.97
N ALA A 168 -18.25 -20.25 8.43
CA ALA A 168 -19.40 -20.30 9.31
C ALA A 168 -20.68 -20.77 8.59
N ALA A 169 -20.89 -20.32 7.35
CA ALA A 169 -22.04 -20.73 6.53
C ALA A 169 -21.95 -22.21 6.08
N GLU A 170 -20.75 -22.68 5.76
CA GLU A 170 -20.47 -24.09 5.42
C GLU A 170 -20.31 -24.98 6.66
N GLU A 171 -20.57 -24.45 7.86
CA GLU A 171 -20.47 -25.15 9.16
C GLU A 171 -19.08 -25.78 9.45
N VAL A 172 -18.04 -25.36 8.72
CA VAL A 172 -16.64 -25.77 8.96
C VAL A 172 -16.14 -25.27 10.32
N ILE A 173 -16.65 -24.12 10.77
CA ILE A 173 -16.41 -23.57 12.11
C ILE A 173 -17.73 -23.17 12.77
N SER A 174 -17.78 -23.24 14.11
CA SER A 174 -18.96 -22.77 14.86
C SER A 174 -19.11 -21.25 14.79
N LEU A 175 -20.34 -20.74 14.94
CA LEU A 175 -20.61 -19.30 15.05
C LEU A 175 -19.82 -18.64 16.19
N SER A 176 -19.60 -19.36 17.30
CA SER A 176 -18.77 -18.88 18.40
C SER A 176 -17.30 -18.73 17.99
N LYS A 177 -16.78 -19.67 17.20
CA LYS A 177 -15.42 -19.59 16.66
C LYS A 177 -15.29 -18.48 15.63
N ALA A 178 -16.28 -18.32 14.76
CA ALA A 178 -16.32 -17.25 13.77
C ALA A 178 -16.36 -15.85 14.43
N ALA A 179 -17.18 -15.68 15.46
CA ALA A 179 -17.24 -14.45 16.26
C ALA A 179 -15.89 -14.14 16.92
N ASN A 180 -15.26 -15.15 17.54
CA ASN A 180 -13.95 -15.01 18.15
C ASN A 180 -12.86 -14.60 17.14
N LEU A 181 -12.82 -15.23 15.95
CA LEU A 181 -11.87 -14.88 14.88
C LEU A 181 -12.11 -13.47 14.31
N SER A 182 -13.36 -12.99 14.36
CA SER A 182 -13.72 -11.62 13.94
C SER A 182 -13.50 -10.58 15.04
N ASN A 183 -13.02 -10.99 16.22
CA ASN A 183 -12.92 -10.16 17.42
C ASN A 183 -14.26 -9.49 17.81
N LEU A 184 -15.37 -10.21 17.61
CA LEU A 184 -16.73 -9.77 17.95
C LEU A 184 -17.33 -10.64 19.04
N LYS A 185 -18.29 -10.09 19.79
CA LYS A 185 -19.14 -10.93 20.63
C LYS A 185 -20.06 -11.77 19.74
N LEU A 186 -20.40 -12.98 20.20
CA LEU A 186 -21.31 -13.87 19.45
C LEU A 186 -22.64 -13.19 19.09
N ALA A 187 -23.20 -12.40 20.02
CA ALA A 187 -24.45 -11.67 19.78
C ALA A 187 -24.33 -10.59 18.70
N GLU A 188 -23.16 -9.99 18.52
CA GLU A 188 -22.90 -8.99 17.48
C GLU A 188 -22.69 -9.68 16.13
N PHE A 189 -21.89 -10.74 16.10
CA PHE A 189 -21.67 -11.52 14.88
C PHE A 189 -22.97 -12.07 14.29
N ARG A 190 -23.89 -12.55 15.15
CA ARG A 190 -25.22 -13.04 14.73
C ARG A 190 -26.11 -11.96 14.09
N LYS A 191 -25.88 -10.67 14.36
CA LYS A 191 -26.62 -9.58 13.70
C LYS A 191 -26.12 -9.33 12.28
N GLU A 192 -24.84 -9.57 12.03
CA GLU A 192 -24.21 -9.40 10.71
C GLU A 192 -24.30 -10.66 9.84
N PHE A 193 -24.48 -11.83 10.45
CA PHE A 193 -24.48 -13.12 9.78
C PHE A 193 -25.90 -13.61 9.47
N VAL A 194 -26.24 -13.67 8.18
CA VAL A 194 -27.45 -14.33 7.67
C VAL A 194 -26.99 -15.37 6.64
N ALA A 195 -27.22 -16.65 6.94
CA ALA A 195 -27.03 -17.74 5.97
C ALA A 195 -28.30 -17.86 5.10
N LEU A 196 -28.12 -18.04 3.79
CA LEU A 196 -29.19 -18.24 2.81
C LEU A 196 -29.42 -19.73 2.54
#